data_AF-A0A5S9ITH7-F1
#
_entry.id   AF-A0A5S9ITH7-F1
#
_cell.length_a   1.000
_cell.length_b   1.000
_cell.length_c   1.000
_cell.angle_alpha   90.00
_cell.angle_beta   90.00
_cell.angle_gamma   90.00
#
_symmetry.space_group_name_H-M   'P 1'
#
loop_
_entity.id
_entity.type
_entity.pdbx_description
1 polymer ?
#
loop_
_entity_poly.entity_id
_entity_poly.type
_entity_poly.pdbx_seq_one_letter_code
_entity_poly.pdbx_strand_id
1 'polypeptide(L)'
;MDTKKLLVLVLSWLLPGSGYWFVQQRLKSGILFLLIVPTYFLGICMLDFSTYFLHKHRFYYVLNFVIGLPGILFVNFATSTPQLVSSPDVIQLGFLCIAVSSLLNILLFSKIYFTLSKVSR
;
A
#
# COMPACT_ATOMS: atom_id res chain seq x y z
N MET A 1 -7.50 -19.81 -13.69
CA MET A 1 -8.05 -18.45 -13.51
C MET A 1 -7.80 -17.68 -14.79
N ASP A 2 -8.83 -17.07 -15.38
CA ASP A 2 -8.69 -16.34 -16.67
C ASP A 2 -7.59 -15.28 -16.60
N THR A 3 -6.84 -15.10 -17.69
CA THR A 3 -5.74 -14.11 -17.80
C THR A 3 -6.21 -12.69 -17.45
N LYS A 4 -7.45 -12.34 -17.80
CA LYS A 4 -8.07 -11.06 -17.46
C LYS A 4 -8.28 -10.90 -15.94
N LYS A 5 -8.70 -11.95 -15.24
CA LYS A 5 -8.90 -11.93 -13.77
C LYS A 5 -7.57 -11.80 -13.04
N LEU A 6 -6.54 -12.50 -13.52
CA LEU A 6 -5.18 -12.34 -13.00
C LEU A 6 -4.69 -10.90 -13.16
N LEU A 7 -4.88 -10.31 -14.34
CA LEU A 7 -4.48 -8.92 -14.59
C LEU A 7 -5.20 -7.92 -13.69
N VAL A 8 -6.52 -8.08 -13.49
CA VAL A 8 -7.28 -7.25 -12.55
C VAL A 8 -6.74 -7.39 -11.12
N LEU A 9 -6.40 -8.61 -10.69
CA LEU A 9 -5.84 -8.85 -9.35
C LEU A 9 -4.49 -8.16 -9.18
N VAL A 10 -3.58 -8.36 -10.13
CA VAL A 10 -2.25 -7.73 -10.10
C VAL A 10 -2.40 -6.21 -10.04
N LEU A 11 -3.25 -5.61 -10.88
CA LEU A 11 -3.51 -4.17 -10.84
C LEU A 11 -4.12 -3.73 -9.51
N SER A 12 -5.05 -4.51 -8.95
CA SER A 12 -5.71 -4.23 -7.67
C SER A 12 -4.73 -4.17 -6.49
N TRP A 13 -3.70 -5.02 -6.51
CA TRP A 13 -2.63 -4.98 -5.52
C TRP A 13 -1.67 -3.81 -5.80
N LEU A 14 -1.28 -3.64 -7.07
CA LEU A 14 -0.28 -2.66 -7.49
C LEU A 14 -0.76 -1.22 -7.23
N LEU A 15 -2.01 -0.91 -7.54
CA LEU A 15 -2.58 0.42 -7.34
C LEU A 15 -3.78 0.32 -6.38
N PRO A 16 -3.69 0.89 -5.17
CA PRO A 16 -4.78 0.84 -4.21
C PRO A 16 -6.11 1.31 -4.78
N GLY A 17 -7.16 0.53 -4.58
CA GLY A 17 -8.51 0.84 -5.06
C GLY A 17 -8.78 0.52 -6.54
N SER A 18 -7.77 0.29 -7.38
CA SER A 18 -7.97 0.09 -8.83
C SER A 18 -8.85 -1.11 -9.19
N GLY A 19 -8.89 -2.14 -8.35
CA GLY A 19 -9.79 -3.28 -8.53
C GLY A 19 -11.27 -2.90 -8.57
N TYR A 20 -11.68 -1.91 -7.78
CA TYR A 20 -13.07 -1.42 -7.78
C TYR A 20 -13.42 -0.70 -9.08
N TRP A 21 -12.43 -0.14 -9.78
CA TRP A 21 -12.64 0.43 -11.11
C TRP A 21 -13.08 -0.64 -12.11
N PHE A 22 -12.43 -1.81 -12.09
CA PHE A 22 -12.75 -2.95 -12.97
C PHE A 22 -14.09 -3.61 -12.63
N VAL A 23 -14.53 -3.53 -11.37
CA VAL A 23 -15.88 -3.97 -10.94
C VAL A 23 -16.92 -2.83 -11.09
N GLN A 24 -16.64 -1.82 -11.91
CA GLN A 24 -17.53 -0.68 -12.21
C GLN A 24 -17.92 0.20 -11.01
N GLN A 25 -17.25 0.06 -9.87
CA GLN A 25 -17.48 0.86 -8.66
C GLN A 25 -16.47 2.03 -8.56
N ARG A 26 -16.47 2.90 -9.58
CA ARG A 26 -15.46 3.96 -9.76
C ARG A 26 -15.39 4.96 -8.60
N LEU A 27 -16.53 5.36 -8.03
CA LEU A 27 -16.55 6.28 -6.90
C LEU A 27 -15.82 5.70 -5.68
N LYS A 28 -16.06 4.41 -5.38
CA LYS A 28 -15.36 3.71 -4.30
C LYS A 28 -13.87 3.56 -4.60
N SER A 29 -13.50 3.29 -5.85
CA SER A 29 -12.09 3.26 -6.27
C SER A 29 -11.38 4.58 -5.93
N GLY A 30 -11.99 5.72 -6.29
CA GLY A 30 -11.42 7.04 -6.03
C GLY A 30 -11.29 7.34 -4.53
N ILE A 31 -12.36 7.09 -3.75
CA ILE A 31 -12.35 7.33 -2.29
C ILE A 31 -11.28 6.47 -1.61
N LEU A 32 -11.20 5.17 -1.95
CA LEU A 32 -10.23 4.26 -1.35
C LEU A 32 -8.79 4.61 -1.72
N PHE A 33 -8.55 5.03 -2.97
CA PHE A 33 -7.25 5.55 -3.40
C PHE A 33 -6.86 6.81 -2.61
N LEU A 34 -7.76 7.78 -2.51
CA LEU A 34 -7.58 9.04 -1.78
C LEU A 34 -7.48 8.86 -0.26
N LEU A 35 -7.94 7.73 0.28
CA LEU A 35 -7.72 7.39 1.67
C LEU A 35 -6.34 6.74 1.85
N ILE A 36 -6.08 5.66 1.11
CA ILE A 36 -4.91 4.80 1.34
C ILE A 36 -3.60 5.50 0.98
N VAL A 37 -3.55 6.14 -0.20
CA VAL A 37 -2.30 6.72 -0.70
C VAL A 37 -1.86 7.91 0.16
N PRO A 38 -2.73 8.90 0.49
CA PRO A 38 -2.35 9.97 1.40
C PRO A 38 -2.00 9.49 2.81
N THR A 39 -2.70 8.49 3.37
CA THR A 39 -2.30 7.91 4.67
C THR A 39 -0.90 7.28 4.61
N TYR A 40 -0.58 6.59 3.52
CA TYR A 40 0.76 6.07 3.30
C TYR A 40 1.81 7.18 3.19
N PHE A 41 1.53 8.22 2.39
CA PHE A 41 2.42 9.37 2.23
C PHE A 41 2.62 10.15 3.54
N LEU A 42 1.56 10.34 4.34
CA LEU A 42 1.68 10.93 5.68
C LEU A 42 2.64 10.10 6.56
N GLY A 43 2.55 8.77 6.48
CA GLY A 43 3.46 7.88 7.17
C GLY A 43 4.92 8.05 6.72
N ILE A 44 5.16 8.20 5.41
CA ILE A 44 6.50 8.51 4.88
C ILE A 44 6.99 9.87 5.37
N CYS A 45 6.15 10.91 5.33
CA CYS A 45 6.52 12.25 5.77
C CYS A 45 6.92 12.26 7.26
N MET A 46 6.22 11.50 8.10
CA MET A 46 6.56 11.30 9.52
C MET A 46 7.87 10.53 9.73
N LEU A 47 8.34 9.81 8.70
CA LEU A 47 9.63 9.12 8.71
C LEU A 47 10.71 9.94 7.99
N ASP A 48 10.47 11.22 7.71
CA ASP A 48 11.39 12.11 6.99
C ASP A 48 11.87 11.52 5.66
N PHE A 49 10.99 10.79 4.95
CA PHE A 49 11.34 10.10 3.70
C PHE A 49 12.55 9.15 3.84
N SER A 50 12.86 8.71 5.06
CA SER A 50 14.01 7.86 5.34
C SER A 50 13.64 6.38 5.23
N THR A 51 14.57 5.60 4.69
CA THR A 51 14.50 4.14 4.75
C THR A 51 15.27 3.65 5.98
N TYR A 52 14.76 2.58 6.59
CA TYR A 52 15.34 1.99 7.79
C TYR A 52 16.12 0.72 7.44
N PHE A 53 17.11 0.33 8.24
CA PHE A 53 17.87 -0.90 7.97
C PHE A 53 16.97 -2.14 7.91
N LEU A 54 17.05 -2.87 6.80
CA LEU A 54 16.30 -4.11 6.55
C LEU A 54 16.42 -5.12 7.70
N HIS A 55 17.62 -5.26 8.28
CA HIS A 55 17.86 -6.22 9.35
C HIS A 55 17.08 -5.91 10.63
N LYS A 56 16.82 -4.63 10.92
CA LYS A 56 16.14 -4.18 12.14
C LYS A 56 14.64 -3.95 11.92
N HIS A 57 14.25 -3.57 10.70
CA HIS A 57 12.86 -3.20 10.37
C HIS A 57 12.31 -4.01 9.20
N ARG A 58 12.41 -5.34 9.25
CA ARG A 58 11.90 -6.23 8.18
C ARG A 58 10.43 -5.98 7.84
N PHE A 59 9.60 -5.79 8.86
CA PHE A 59 8.17 -5.54 8.68
C PHE A 59 7.89 -4.23 7.93
N TYR A 60 8.73 -3.22 8.07
CA TYR A 60 8.60 -1.99 7.30
C TYR A 60 8.71 -2.26 5.80
N TYR A 61 9.67 -3.07 5.36
CA TYR A 61 9.80 -3.43 3.94
C TYR A 61 8.63 -4.29 3.45
N VAL A 62 8.14 -5.21 4.28
CA VAL A 62 6.94 -5.99 3.96
C VAL A 62 5.74 -5.07 3.76
N LEU A 63 5.53 -4.11 4.65
CA LEU A 63 4.42 -3.15 4.53
C LEU A 63 4.56 -2.30 3.26
N ASN A 64 5.76 -1.78 2.97
CA ASN A 64 6.03 -1.05 1.72
C ASN A 64 5.82 -1.91 0.45
N PHE A 65 5.98 -3.23 0.53
CA PHE A 65 5.61 -4.11 -0.57
C PHE A 65 4.09 -4.34 -0.65
N VAL A 66 3.43 -4.52 0.50
CA VAL A 66 1.99 -4.80 0.59
C VAL A 66 1.13 -3.63 0.11
N ILE A 67 1.56 -2.37 0.32
CA ILE A 67 0.89 -1.19 -0.23
C ILE A 67 0.94 -1.12 -1.77
N GLY A 68 1.81 -1.90 -2.42
CA GLY A 68 1.93 -1.99 -3.87
C GLY A 68 2.90 -0.95 -4.46
N LEU A 69 2.55 -0.39 -5.61
CA LEU A 69 3.39 0.55 -6.37
C LEU A 69 3.90 1.73 -5.53
N PRO A 70 3.09 2.41 -4.70
CA PRO A 70 3.57 3.56 -3.93
C PRO A 70 4.79 3.20 -3.07
N GLY A 71 4.76 2.06 -2.40
CA GLY A 71 5.86 1.64 -1.53
C GLY A 71 7.02 0.98 -2.25
N ILE A 72 6.77 0.28 -3.37
CA ILE A 72 7.84 -0.20 -4.25
C ILE A 72 8.63 0.99 -4.80
N LEU A 73 7.95 2.01 -5.33
CA LEU A 73 8.61 3.22 -5.83
C LEU A 73 9.35 3.92 -4.71
N PHE A 74 8.70 4.14 -3.56
CA PHE A 74 9.34 4.82 -2.45
C PHE A 74 10.63 4.11 -2.00
N VAL A 75 10.61 2.80 -1.75
CA VAL A 75 11.81 2.07 -1.29
C VAL A 75 12.94 2.08 -2.33
N ASN A 76 12.63 2.12 -3.63
CA ASN A 76 13.65 2.14 -4.68
C ASN A 76 14.22 3.54 -4.95
N PHE A 77 13.42 4.60 -4.77
CA PHE A 77 13.85 5.98 -5.01
C PHE A 77 14.33 6.71 -3.75
N ALA A 78 13.94 6.23 -2.57
CA ALA A 78 14.41 6.79 -1.32
C ALA A 78 15.88 6.41 -1.11
N THR A 79 16.72 7.42 -0.97
CA THR A 79 18.12 7.24 -0.62
C THR A 79 18.20 6.60 0.78
N SER A 80 19.11 5.65 0.97
CA SER A 80 19.43 5.06 2.29
C SER A 80 20.14 6.08 3.18
N THR A 81 19.46 7.17 3.51
CA THR A 81 20.00 8.21 4.39
C THR A 81 19.39 8.03 5.77
N PRO A 82 20.18 7.60 6.77
CA PRO A 82 19.70 7.57 8.15
C PRO A 82 19.61 9.00 8.66
N GLN A 83 18.48 9.65 8.46
CA GLN A 83 18.18 10.94 9.09
C GLN A 83 17.24 10.69 10.28
N LEU A 84 17.83 10.45 11.45
CA LEU A 84 17.16 10.39 12.74
C LEU A 84 16.79 11.82 13.21
N VAL A 85 15.96 12.54 12.45
CA VAL A 85 15.57 13.92 12.80
C VAL A 85 14.23 13.94 13.54
N SER A 86 13.33 13.00 13.22
CA SER A 86 12.04 12.87 13.90
C SER A 86 12.12 12.28 15.31
N SER A 87 11.23 12.75 16.19
CA SER A 87 11.09 12.20 17.54
C SER A 87 10.60 10.74 17.50
N PRO A 88 10.94 9.93 18.52
CA PRO A 88 10.51 8.52 18.58
C PRO A 88 9.00 8.31 18.42
N ASP A 89 8.20 9.23 18.95
CA ASP A 89 6.74 9.16 18.89
C ASP A 89 6.22 9.39 17.47
N VAL A 90 6.80 10.36 16.75
CA VAL A 90 6.45 10.65 15.35
C VAL A 90 6.83 9.48 14.44
N ILE A 91 7.98 8.86 14.71
CA ILE A 91 8.43 7.66 14.00
C ILE A 91 7.42 6.51 14.18
N GLN A 92 6.94 6.27 15.40
CA GLN A 92 5.94 5.22 15.66
C GLN A 92 4.62 5.51 14.93
N LEU A 93 4.16 6.76 14.91
CA LEU A 93 2.99 7.17 14.14
C LEU A 93 3.20 6.96 12.63
N GLY A 94 4.40 7.26 12.12
CA GLY A 94 4.75 7.02 10.73
C GLY A 94 4.65 5.54 10.35
N PHE A 95 5.21 4.65 11.18
CA PHE A 95 5.06 3.20 11.00
C PHE A 95 3.60 2.75 11.08
N LEU A 96 2.80 3.31 12.00
CA LEU A 96 1.38 3.01 12.12
C LEU A 96 0.61 3.40 10.85
N CYS A 97 0.83 4.60 10.31
CA CYS A 97 0.21 5.06 9.07
C CYS A 97 0.56 4.15 7.88
N ILE A 98 1.83 3.75 7.75
CA ILE A 98 2.26 2.80 6.73
C ILE A 98 1.61 1.43 6.94
N ALA A 99 1.52 0.96 8.18
CA ALA A 99 0.90 -0.33 8.50
C ALA A 99 -0.60 -0.33 8.16
N VAL A 100 -1.34 0.69 8.59
CA VAL A 100 -2.78 0.82 8.34
C VAL A 100 -3.07 0.91 6.85
N SER A 101 -2.36 1.76 6.11
CA SER A 101 -2.54 1.89 4.66
C SER A 101 -2.25 0.58 3.92
N SER A 102 -1.19 -0.13 4.29
CA SER A 102 -0.81 -1.42 3.70
C SER A 102 -1.86 -2.51 4.01
N LEU A 103 -2.31 -2.60 5.26
CA LEU A 103 -3.36 -3.53 5.67
C LEU A 103 -4.69 -3.23 4.97
N LEU A 104 -5.04 -1.95 4.78
CA LEU A 104 -6.22 -1.60 4.00
C LEU A 104 -6.07 -2.07 2.54
N ASN A 105 -4.89 -1.89 1.92
CA ASN A 105 -4.68 -2.35 0.54
C ASN A 105 -4.87 -3.87 0.39
N ILE A 106 -4.31 -4.68 1.30
CA ILE A 106 -4.47 -6.14 1.22
C ILE A 106 -5.91 -6.59 1.47
N LEU A 107 -6.67 -5.89 2.33
CA LEU A 107 -8.10 -6.16 2.53
C LEU A 107 -8.90 -5.86 1.26
N LEU A 108 -8.61 -4.74 0.59
CA LEU A 108 -9.26 -4.41 -0.69
C LEU A 108 -8.93 -5.42 -1.77
N PHE A 109 -7.66 -5.79 -1.92
CA PHE A 109 -7.22 -6.83 -2.84
C PHE A 109 -7.96 -8.16 -2.58
N SER A 110 -8.01 -8.60 -1.32
CA SER A 110 -8.69 -9.85 -0.92
C SER A 110 -10.18 -9.80 -1.26
N LYS A 111 -10.85 -8.66 -1.03
CA LYS A 111 -12.26 -8.48 -1.37
C LYS A 111 -12.50 -8.55 -2.88
N ILE A 112 -11.61 -7.99 -3.69
CA ILE A 112 -11.70 -8.09 -5.16
C ILE A 112 -11.49 -9.53 -5.61
N TYR A 113 -10.54 -10.26 -5.03
CA TYR A 113 -10.35 -11.69 -5.28
C TYR A 113 -11.63 -12.50 -5.04
N PHE A 114 -12.26 -12.34 -3.87
CA PHE A 114 -13.53 -13.02 -3.58
C PHE A 114 -14.68 -12.60 -4.50
N THR A 115 -14.67 -11.35 -4.97
CA THR A 115 -15.68 -10.87 -5.91
C THR A 115 -15.51 -11.54 -7.27
N LEU A 116 -14.29 -11.60 -7.79
CA LEU A 116 -13.98 -12.25 -9.07
C LEU A 116 -14.20 -13.77 -9.03
N SER A 117 -13.98 -14.42 -7.88
CA SER A 117 -14.21 -15.86 -7.72
C SER A 117 -15.70 -16.22 -7.69
N LYS A 118 -16.58 -15.31 -7.24
CA LYS A 118 -18.04 -15.52 -7.25
C LYS A 118 -18.64 -15.39 -8.64
N VAL A 119 -18.07 -14.54 -9.49
CA VAL A 119 -18.55 -14.30 -10.87
C VAL A 119 -18.20 -15.46 -11.82
N SER A 120 -17.34 -16.41 -11.40
CA SER A 120 -16.98 -17.58 -12.22
C SER A 120 -17.77 -18.86 -11.92
N ARG A 121 -18.83 -18.77 -11.10
CA ARG A 121 -19.85 -19.81 -10.97
C ARG A 121 -21.10 -19.35 -11.68
#